data_AF-A0A356QZD2-F1
#
_entry.id   AF-A0A356QZD2-F1
#
_cell.length_a   1.000
_cell.length_b   1.000
_cell.length_c   1.000
_cell.angle_alpha   90.00
_cell.angle_beta   90.00
_cell.angle_gamma   90.00
#
_symmetry.space_group_name_H-M   'P 1'
#
loop_
_entity.id
_entity.type
_entity.pdbx_description
1 polymer ?
#
loop_
_entity_poly.entity_id
_entity_poly.type
_entity_poly.pdbx_seq_one_letter_code
_entity_poly.pdbx_strand_id
1 'polypeptide(L)' 'FFDAALSRAGFARADTVMIGDSIASDIDGAIKAGLRSLLVRTGNSAKEPLPEGCDGALDSIADLPHWCDAQFPD' A
#
# COMPACT_ATOMS: atom_id res chain seq x y z
N PHE A 1 2.65 -0.39 15.03
CA PHE A 1 1.80 0.65 14.43
C PHE A 1 0.64 0.03 13.66
N PHE A 2 0.92 -0.72 12.58
CA PHE A 2 -0.12 -1.32 11.73
C PHE A 2 -1.10 -2.23 12.48
N ASP A 3 -0.65 -3.04 13.44
CA ASP A 3 -1.56 -3.89 14.23
C ASP A 3 -2.58 -3.09 15.03
N ALA A 4 -2.16 -1.95 15.60
CA ALA A 4 -3.07 -1.05 16.32
C ALA A 4 -4.03 -0.34 15.36
N ALA A 5 -3.56 0.03 14.16
CA ALA A 5 -4.41 0.62 13.13
C ALA A 5 -5.48 -0.38 12.64
N LEU A 6 -5.10 -1.63 12.36
CA LEU A 6 -6.02 -2.71 11.99
C LEU A 6 -7.04 -2.99 13.11
N SER A 7 -6.56 -3.13 14.35
CA SER A 7 -7.44 -3.35 15.50
C SER A 7 -8.47 -2.23 15.69
N ARG A 8 -8.07 -0.98 15.45
CA ARG A 8 -8.97 0.17 15.51
C ARG A 8 -9.94 0.23 14.33
N ALA A 9 -9.48 -0.09 13.12
CA ALA A 9 -10.30 -0.04 11.92
C ALA A 9 -11.27 -1.22 11.81
N GLY A 10 -10.98 -2.34 12.48
CA GLY A 10 -11.83 -3.53 12.50
C GLY A 10 -11.70 -4.40 11.26
N PHE A 11 -10.70 -4.17 10.41
CA PHE A 11 -10.44 -4.94 9.20
C PHE A 11 -9.38 -6.02 9.42
N ALA A 12 -9.56 -7.16 8.75
CA ALA A 12 -8.53 -8.19 8.72
C ALA A 12 -7.36 -7.75 7.84
N ARG A 13 -6.15 -8.24 8.17
CA ARG A 13 -4.93 -7.93 7.41
C ARG A 13 -5.04 -8.33 5.94
N ALA A 14 -5.66 -9.48 5.66
CA ALA A 14 -5.84 -9.98 4.29
C ALA A 14 -6.71 -9.06 3.43
N ASP A 15 -7.60 -8.29 4.07
CA ASP A 15 -8.55 -7.39 3.42
C ASP A 15 -8.10 -5.92 3.51
N THR A 16 -6.83 -5.67 3.86
CA THR A 16 -6.28 -4.33 4.04
C THR A 16 -5.03 -4.12 3.18
N VAL A 17 -4.97 -2.96 2.53
CA VAL A 17 -3.82 -2.52 1.72
C VAL A 17 -3.28 -1.21 2.31
N MET A 18 -1.98 -1.13 2.56
CA MET A 18 -1.31 0.14 2.90
C MET A 18 -1.00 0.91 1.61
N ILE A 19 -1.36 2.19 1.55
CA ILE A 19 -1.04 3.07 0.43
C ILE A 19 -0.31 4.28 0.98
N GLY A 20 0.88 4.58 0.45
CA GLY A 20 1.71 5.67 0.95
C GLY A 20 2.78 6.11 -0.04
N ASP A 21 3.39 7.27 0.21
CA ASP A 21 4.39 7.89 -0.67
C ASP A 21 5.82 7.73 -0.15
N SER A 22 6.02 7.13 1.02
CA SER A 22 7.33 6.89 1.62
C SER A 22 7.67 5.42 1.70
N ILE A 23 8.78 5.02 1.07
CA ILE A 23 9.27 3.64 1.16
C ILE A 23 9.60 3.26 2.61
N ALA A 24 10.30 4.13 3.34
CA ALA A 24 10.81 3.81 4.68
C ALA A 24 9.71 3.69 5.75
N SER A 25 8.70 4.57 5.75
CA SER A 25 7.65 4.56 6.77
C SER A 25 6.43 3.73 6.38
N ASP A 26 6.05 3.75 5.10
CA ASP A 26 4.77 3.19 4.66
C ASP A 26 4.97 1.77 4.11
N ILE A 27 5.86 1.64 3.12
CA ILE A 27 6.01 0.41 2.34
C ILE A 27 6.78 -0.65 3.12
N ASP A 28 8.00 -0.34 3.57
CA ASP A 28 8.81 -1.28 4.37
C ASP A 28 8.08 -1.68 5.66
N GLY A 29 7.36 -0.73 6.27
CA GLY A 29 6.55 -0.96 7.45
C GLY A 29 5.40 -1.93 7.19
N ALA A 30 4.67 -1.74 6.09
CA ALA A 30 3.58 -2.62 5.68
C ALA A 30 4.07 -4.03 5.34
N ILE A 31 5.16 -4.15 4.57
CA ILE A 31 5.77 -5.43 4.21
C ILE A 31 6.17 -6.21 5.46
N LYS A 32 6.88 -5.58 6.40
CA LYS A 32 7.26 -6.20 7.68
C LYS A 32 6.05 -6.61 8.52
N ALA A 33 4.94 -5.88 8.40
CA ALA A 33 3.68 -6.22 9.03
C ALA A 33 2.87 -7.28 8.26
N GLY A 34 3.34 -7.75 7.11
CA GLY A 34 2.61 -8.71 6.26
C GLY A 34 1.34 -8.13 5.63
N LEU A 35 1.27 -6.82 5.45
CA LEU A 35 0.20 -6.15 4.72
C LEU A 35 0.53 -6.08 3.23
N ARG A 36 -0.50 -6.10 2.39
CA ARG A 36 -0.37 -5.64 1.00
C ARG A 36 -0.02 -4.15 0.99
N SER A 37 0.75 -3.71 0.01
CA SER A 37 1.24 -2.33 -0.06
C SER A 37 1.30 -1.78 -1.49
N LEU A 38 0.94 -0.50 -1.65
CA LEU A 38 1.08 0.25 -2.90
C LEU A 38 1.81 1.57 -2.67
N LEU A 39 2.83 1.83 -3.47
CA LEU A 39 3.55 3.10 -3.47
C LEU A 39 2.85 4.13 -4.38
N VAL A 40 2.42 5.27 -3.87
CA VAL A 40 1.93 6.39 -4.70
C VAL A 40 3.07 7.33 -5.08
N ARG A 41 3.18 7.68 -6.37
CA ARG A 41 4.31 8.48 -6.91
C ARG A 41 4.11 9.99 -6.88
N THR A 42 3.11 10.48 -6.15
CA THR A 42 2.85 11.92 -6.00
C THR A 42 3.71 12.60 -4.92
N GLY A 43 4.52 11.85 -4.17
CA GLY A 43 5.21 12.34 -2.97
C GLY A 43 6.69 11.92 -2.83
N ASN A 44 7.09 11.64 -1.60
CA ASN A 44 8.51 11.57 -1.17
C ASN A 44 9.37 10.61 -1.98
N SER A 45 8.84 9.43 -2.31
CA SER A 45 9.55 8.38 -3.05
C SER A 45 9.12 8.28 -4.53
N ALA A 46 8.63 9.37 -5.13
CA ALA A 46 8.12 9.42 -6.51
C ALA A 46 9.06 8.82 -7.57
N LYS A 47 10.37 9.04 -7.42
CA LYS A 47 11.41 8.60 -8.37
C LYS A 47 12.16 7.34 -7.92
N GLU A 48 11.83 6.83 -6.75
CA GLU A 48 12.50 5.65 -6.20
C GLU A 48 11.98 4.38 -6.90
N PRO A 49 12.83 3.36 -7.02
CA PRO A 49 12.42 2.07 -7.54
C PRO A 49 11.36 1.44 -6.62
N LEU A 50 10.53 0.57 -7.18
CA LEU A 50 9.58 -0.20 -6.37
C LEU A 50 10.35 -1.17 -5.46
N PRO A 51 10.12 -1.14 -4.13
CA PRO A 51 10.75 -2.08 -3.21
C PRO A 51 10.33 -3.53 -3.50
N GLU A 52 11.23 -4.47 -3.23
CA GLU A 52 10.90 -5.89 -3.24
C GLU A 52 9.82 -6.19 -2.18
N GLY A 53 8.79 -6.96 -2.56
CA GLY A 53 7.67 -7.28 -1.68
C GLY A 53 6.54 -6.25 -1.67
N CYS A 54 6.69 -5.11 -2.36
CA CYS A 54 5.58 -4.18 -2.59
C CYS A 54 4.69 -4.69 -3.74
N ASP A 55 3.36 -4.65 -3.58
CA ASP A 55 2.41 -5.21 -4.57
C ASP A 55 2.31 -4.37 -5.85
N GLY A 56 2.77 -3.12 -5.81
CA GLY A 56 2.76 -2.25 -6.98
C GLY A 56 2.97 -0.78 -6.65
N ALA A 57 2.92 0.04 -7.70
CA ALA A 57 2.90 1.48 -7.58
C ALA A 57 1.73 2.07 -8.36
N LEU A 58 1.23 3.22 -7.89
CA LEU A 58 0.27 4.07 -8.56
C LEU A 58 0.95 5.38 -8.93
N ASP A 59 0.72 5.90 -10.13
CA ASP A 59 1.21 7.23 -10.50
C ASP A 59 0.53 8.31 -9.66
N SER A 60 -0.75 8.13 -9.36
CA SER A 60 -1.54 8.91 -8.42
C SER A 60 -2.51 8.03 -7.63
N ILE A 61 -2.93 8.48 -6.44
CA ILE A 61 -4.03 7.85 -5.71
C ILE A 61 -5.33 7.83 -6.54
N ALA A 62 -5.46 8.72 -7.53
CA ALA A 62 -6.58 8.74 -8.48
C ALA A 62 -6.67 7.45 -9.33
N ASP A 63 -5.58 6.70 -9.45
CA ASP A 63 -5.53 5.44 -10.22
C ASP A 63 -5.98 4.23 -9.40
N LEU A 64 -6.26 4.39 -8.10
CA LEU A 64 -6.67 3.31 -7.21
C LEU A 64 -7.92 2.55 -7.68
N PRO A 65 -9.00 3.18 -8.19
CA PRO A 65 -10.16 2.45 -8.69
C PRO A 65 -9.80 1.43 -9.78
N HIS A 66 -8.98 1.82 -10.77
CA HIS A 66 -8.55 0.91 -11.83
C HIS A 66 -7.70 -0.25 -11.29
N TRP A 67 -6.87 0.00 -10.28
CA TRP A 67 -6.11 -1.06 -9.62
C TRP A 67 -7.04 -2.04 -8.89
N CYS A 68 -8.06 -1.56 -8.19
CA CYS A 68 -9.05 -2.41 -7.53
C CYS A 68 -9.76 -3.32 -8.53
N ASP A 69 -10.25 -2.77 -9.65
CA ASP A 69 -10.93 -3.54 -10.71
C ASP A 69 -10.05 -4.69 -11.25
N ALA A 70 -8.74 -4.45 -11.37
CA ALA A 70 -7.79 -5.44 -11.86
C ALA A 70 -7.45 -6.53 -10.83
N GLN A 71 -7.50 -6.22 -9.53
CA GLN A 71 -7.09 -7.11 -8.44
C GLN A 71 -8.25 -7.86 -7.80
N PHE A 72 -9.45 -7.30 -7.87
CA PHE A 72 -10.67 -7.82 -7.28
C PHE A 72 -11.80 -7.78 -8.32
N PRO A 73 -11.71 -8.61 -9.37
CA PRO A 73 -12.79 -8.71 -10.35
C PRO A 73 -14.06 -9.28 -9.69
N ASP A 74 -15.22 -8.87 -10.21
CA ASP A 74 -16.55 -9.36 -9.82
C ASP A 74 -16.71 -10.90 -9.91
#